data_AF-A0AA41UDX4-F1
#
_entry.id   AF-A0AA41UDX4-F1
#
_cell.length_a   1.000
_cell.length_b   1.000
_cell.length_c   1.000
_cell.angle_alpha   90.00
_cell.angle_beta   90.00
_cell.angle_gamma   90.00
#
_symmetry.space_group_name_H-M   'P 1'
#
loop_
_entity.id
_entity.type
_entity.pdbx_description
1 polymer ?
#
loop_
_entity_poly.entity_id
_entity_poly.type
_entity_poly.pdbx_seq_one_letter_code
_entity_poly.pdbx_strand_id
1 'polypeptide(L)'
;MIRNLNIILTLTSIVALVAVYALKYSVEETASAKSAMERTISRQEADLSLLKADWAYLNQPAHVGPIVTRHAEQLDLQPLKQAQISSFDIIPMRPVAPDNAALTELFESLETGVDPADAPLQSLQ
;
A
#
# COMPACT_ATOMS: atom_id res chain seq x y z
N MET A 1 0.39 46.63 55.55
CA MET A 1 -0.55 45.89 54.67
C MET A 1 -0.40 46.28 53.21
N ILE A 2 -0.53 47.57 52.84
CA ILE A 2 -0.34 48.05 51.45
C ILE A 2 1.05 47.73 50.85
N ARG A 3 2.11 47.84 51.66
CA ARG A 3 3.48 47.52 51.21
C ARG A 3 3.65 46.05 50.78
N ASN A 4 3.08 45.11 51.55
CA ASN A 4 3.14 43.68 51.23
C ASN A 4 2.31 43.37 49.97
N LEU A 5 1.14 44.02 49.82
CA LEU A 5 0.30 43.88 48.65
C LEU A 5 1.02 44.36 47.38
N ASN A 6 1.67 45.52 47.42
CA ASN A 6 2.45 46.04 46.28
C ASN A 6 3.62 45.13 45.91
N ILE A 7 4.29 44.53 46.89
CA ILE A 7 5.37 43.56 46.64
C ILE A 7 4.81 42.34 45.91
N ILE A 8 3.68 41.78 46.36
CA ILE A 8 3.04 40.63 45.71
C ILE A 8 2.63 41.00 44.27
N LEU A 9 1.98 42.15 44.08
CA LEU A 9 1.56 42.62 42.76
C LEU A 9 2.73 42.79 41.78
N THR A 10 3.83 43.36 42.26
CA THR A 10 5.05 43.53 41.46
C THR A 10 5.64 42.18 41.09
N LEU A 11 5.71 41.25 42.04
CA LEU A 11 6.27 39.92 41.84
C LEU A 11 5.43 39.10 40.86
N THR A 12 4.11 39.13 41.00
CA THR A 12 3.18 38.52 40.04
C THR A 12 3.32 39.12 38.64
N SER A 13 3.50 40.44 38.53
CA SER A 13 3.71 41.11 37.24
C SER A 13 5.00 40.66 36.55
N ILE A 14 6.10 40.52 37.30
CA ILE A 14 7.37 40.01 36.78
C ILE A 14 7.22 38.55 36.30
N VAL A 15 6.55 37.69 37.08
CA VAL A 15 6.29 36.31 36.69
C VAL A 15 5.44 36.23 35.41
N ALA A 16 4.39 37.05 35.32
CA ALA A 16 3.57 37.13 34.12
C ALA A 16 4.38 37.58 32.89
N LEU A 17 5.27 38.57 33.04
CA LEU A 17 6.15 39.05 31.97
C LEU A 17 7.07 37.93 31.47
N VAL A 18 7.71 37.20 32.40
CA VAL A 18 8.59 36.07 32.06
C VAL A 18 7.81 34.95 31.35
N ALA A 19 6.60 34.61 31.84
CA ALA A 19 5.76 33.59 31.24
C ALA A 19 5.35 33.94 29.80
N VAL A 20 4.95 35.19 29.53
CA VAL A 20 4.61 35.66 28.18
C VAL A 20 5.82 35.58 27.25
N TYR A 21 7.01 35.96 27.74
CA TYR A 21 8.22 35.91 26.93
C TYR A 21 8.65 34.47 26.61
N ALA A 22 8.57 33.58 27.60
CA ALA A 22 8.83 32.15 27.42
C ALA A 22 7.85 31.54 26.41
N LEU A 23 6.56 31.89 26.49
CA LEU A 23 5.55 31.45 25.54
C LEU A 23 5.87 31.95 24.12
N LYS A 24 6.19 33.23 23.94
CA LYS A 24 6.59 33.78 22.65
C LYS A 24 7.73 32.96 22.03
N TYR A 25 8.77 32.69 22.80
CA TYR A 25 9.95 31.96 22.33
C TYR A 25 9.62 30.50 21.94
N SER A 26 8.78 29.83 22.73
CA SER A 26 8.33 28.46 22.45
C SER A 26 7.52 28.35 21.15
N VAL A 27 6.74 29.39 20.84
CA VAL A 27 5.96 29.48 19.60
C VAL A 27 6.87 29.76 18.40
N GLU A 28 7.88 30.61 18.57
CA GLU A 28 8.87 30.94 17.53
C GLU A 28 9.72 29.73 17.12
N GLU A 29 10.14 28.90 18.09
CA GLU A 29 10.87 27.65 17.81
C GLU A 29 10.03 26.65 17.01
N THR A 30 8.77 26.48 17.40
CA THR A 30 7.83 25.57 16.72
C THR A 30 7.51 26.07 15.31
N ALA A 31 7.37 27.38 15.12
CA ALA A 31 7.15 28.00 13.82
C ALA A 31 8.35 27.82 12.86
N SER A 32 9.57 27.95 13.38
CA SER A 32 10.81 27.69 12.63
C SER A 32 10.88 26.23 12.16
N ALA A 33 10.61 25.28 13.06
CA ALA A 33 10.61 23.85 12.74
C ALA A 33 9.57 23.51 11.67
N LYS A 34 8.35 24.08 11.76
CA LYS A 34 7.30 23.90 10.75
C LYS A 34 7.74 24.41 9.38
N SER A 35 8.32 25.61 9.32
CA SER A 35 8.80 26.18 8.04
C SER A 35 9.94 25.35 7.42
N ALA A 36 10.84 24.81 8.25
CA ALA A 36 11.90 23.91 7.78
C ALA A 36 11.34 22.61 7.19
N MET A 37 10.31 22.04 7.82
CA MET A 37 9.61 20.85 7.30
C MET A 37 8.89 21.15 6.00
N GLU A 38 8.14 22.25 5.91
CA GLU A 38 7.44 22.66 4.68
C GLU A 38 8.41 22.84 3.49
N ARG A 39 9.59 23.43 3.73
CA ARG A 39 10.64 23.55 2.71
C ARG A 39 11.19 22.19 2.28
N THR A 40 11.25 21.23 3.19
CA THR A 40 11.69 19.86 2.87
C THR A 40 10.64 19.14 2.03
N ILE A 41 9.37 19.24 2.41
CA ILE A 41 8.24 18.66 1.67
C ILE A 41 8.19 19.23 0.26
N SER A 42 8.26 20.55 0.10
CA SER A 42 8.22 21.19 -1.23
C SER A 42 9.36 20.74 -2.15
N ARG A 43 10.57 20.50 -1.61
CA ARG A 43 11.68 19.92 -2.38
C ARG A 43 11.40 18.48 -2.81
N GLN A 44 10.92 17.66 -1.89
CA GLN A 44 10.57 16.26 -2.18
C GLN A 44 9.44 16.14 -3.21
N GLU A 45 8.45 17.04 -3.15
CA GLU A 45 7.37 17.09 -4.15
C GLU A 45 7.89 17.46 -5.54
N ALA A 46 8.86 18.38 -5.63
CA ALA A 46 9.52 18.71 -6.90
C ALA A 46 10.27 17.50 -7.48
N ASP A 47 11.03 16.78 -6.64
CA ASP A 47 11.75 15.57 -7.04
C ASP A 47 10.78 14.45 -7.48
N LEU A 48 9.68 14.28 -6.75
CA LEU A 48 8.63 13.32 -7.12
C LEU A 48 7.96 13.69 -8.44
N SER A 49 7.76 14.97 -8.72
CA SER A 49 7.19 15.44 -9.99
C SER A 49 8.08 15.04 -11.16
N LEU A 50 9.40 15.24 -11.02
CA LEU A 50 10.38 14.82 -12.02
C LEU A 50 10.35 13.30 -12.21
N LEU A 51 10.39 12.53 -11.13
CA LEU A 51 10.39 11.07 -11.22
C LEU A 51 9.09 10.53 -11.85
N LYS A 52 7.94 11.16 -11.57
CA LYS A 52 6.67 10.83 -12.22
C LYS A 52 6.70 11.12 -13.71
N ALA A 53 7.36 12.19 -14.14
CA ALA A 53 7.53 12.50 -15.56
C ALA A 53 8.39 11.43 -16.26
N ASP A 54 9.50 11.03 -15.65
CA ASP A 54 10.36 9.96 -16.18
C ASP A 54 9.62 8.62 -16.24
N TRP A 55 8.87 8.29 -15.20
CA TRP A 55 8.03 7.09 -15.18
C TRP A 55 6.98 7.12 -16.29
N ALA A 56 6.31 8.25 -16.46
CA ALA A 56 5.34 8.43 -17.53
C ALA A 56 6.00 8.32 -18.91
N TYR A 57 7.24 8.77 -19.08
CA TYR A 57 8.01 8.59 -20.30
C TYR A 57 8.34 7.12 -20.57
N LEU A 58 8.90 6.43 -19.58
CA LEU A 58 9.33 5.04 -19.73
C LEU A 58 8.16 4.06 -19.93
N ASN A 59 6.98 4.35 -19.36
CA ASN A 59 5.78 3.52 -19.53
C ASN A 59 4.97 3.83 -20.79
N GLN A 60 5.39 4.78 -21.62
CA GLN A 60 4.68 5.03 -22.87
C GLN A 60 4.76 3.79 -23.79
N PRO A 61 3.66 3.43 -24.45
CA PRO A 61 3.63 2.27 -25.36
C PRO A 61 4.62 2.42 -26.51
N ALA A 62 4.93 3.65 -26.93
CA ALA A 62 5.96 3.94 -27.93
C ALA A 62 7.38 3.55 -27.46
N HIS A 63 7.66 3.59 -26.16
CA HIS A 63 8.94 3.19 -25.57
C HIS A 63 8.98 1.69 -25.27
N VAL A 64 7.91 1.15 -24.66
CA VAL A 64 7.84 -0.26 -24.24
C VAL A 64 7.62 -1.21 -25.43
N GLY A 65 6.83 -0.82 -26.43
CA GLY A 65 6.47 -1.66 -27.58
C GLY A 65 7.67 -2.24 -28.35
N PRO A 66 8.67 -1.43 -28.73
CA PRO A 66 9.88 -1.93 -29.38
C PRO A 66 10.67 -2.94 -28.53
N ILE A 67 10.72 -2.75 -27.21
CA ILE A 67 11.42 -3.65 -26.27
C ILE A 67 10.69 -5.00 -26.21
N VAL A 68 9.36 -4.97 -26.06
CA VAL A 68 8.52 -6.18 -26.07
C VAL A 68 8.66 -6.94 -27.39
N THR A 69 8.69 -6.21 -28.51
CA THR A 69 8.84 -6.81 -29.84
C THR A 69 10.21 -7.48 -29.99
N ARG A 70 11.29 -6.85 -29.51
CA ARG A 70 12.65 -7.42 -29.54
C ARG A 70 12.76 -8.70 -28.72
N HIS A 71 12.08 -8.78 -27.58
CA HIS A 71 12.14 -9.92 -26.67
C HIS A 71 10.93 -10.86 -26.80
N ALA A 72 10.19 -10.79 -27.91
CA ALA A 72 8.94 -11.53 -28.09
C ALA A 72 9.12 -13.06 -27.93
N GLU A 73 10.23 -13.63 -28.40
CA GLU A 73 10.53 -15.07 -28.26
C GLU A 73 10.74 -15.51 -26.80
N GLN A 74 11.19 -14.61 -25.93
CA GLN A 74 11.45 -14.90 -24.51
C GLN A 74 10.24 -14.59 -23.63
N LEU A 75 9.45 -13.61 -24.03
CA LEU A 75 8.32 -13.11 -23.25
C LEU A 75 7.02 -13.89 -23.53
N ASP A 76 6.88 -14.52 -24.70
CA ASP A 76 5.69 -15.25 -25.16
C ASP A 76 4.37 -14.50 -24.86
N LEU A 77 4.39 -13.17 -25.02
CA LEU A 77 3.25 -12.32 -24.74
C LEU A 77 2.29 -12.32 -25.92
N GLN A 78 1.05 -12.74 -25.66
CA GLN A 78 -0.04 -12.58 -26.62
C GLN A 78 -0.81 -11.28 -26.40
N PRO A 79 -1.24 -10.59 -27.47
CA PRO A 79 -2.08 -9.41 -27.33
C PRO A 79 -3.39 -9.78 -26.63
N LEU A 80 -3.81 -8.93 -25.69
CA LEU A 80 -5.04 -9.12 -24.94
C LEU A 80 -6.23 -9.19 -25.92
N LYS A 81 -7.00 -10.28 -25.86
CA LYS A 81 -8.22 -10.43 -26.65
C LYS A 81 -9.35 -9.68 -25.97
N GLN A 82 -10.24 -9.05 -26.74
CA GLN A 82 -11.38 -8.29 -26.18
C GLN A 82 -12.27 -9.15 -25.27
N ALA A 83 -12.37 -10.46 -25.53
CA ALA A 83 -13.09 -11.40 -24.67
C ALA A 83 -12.47 -11.60 -23.27
N GLN A 84 -11.20 -11.23 -23.07
CA GLN A 84 -10.51 -11.30 -21.78
C GLN A 84 -10.77 -10.05 -20.91
N ILE A 85 -11.29 -8.97 -21.50
CA ILE A 85 -11.72 -7.77 -20.78
C ILE A 85 -13.20 -7.93 -20.50
N SER A 86 -13.55 -8.31 -19.28
CA SER A 86 -14.94 -8.48 -18.86
C SER A 86 -15.16 -7.99 -17.44
N SER A 87 -16.42 -7.86 -17.02
CA SER A 87 -16.75 -7.38 -15.67
C SER A 87 -16.32 -8.39 -14.62
N PHE A 88 -15.88 -7.92 -13.46
CA PHE A 88 -15.56 -8.81 -12.32
C PHE A 88 -16.74 -9.69 -11.89
N ASP A 89 -17.98 -9.28 -12.21
CA ASP A 89 -19.21 -10.01 -11.91
C ASP A 89 -19.34 -11.34 -12.69
N ILE A 90 -18.57 -11.54 -13.76
CA ILE A 90 -18.59 -12.78 -14.54
C ILE A 90 -17.56 -13.81 -14.06
N ILE A 91 -16.74 -13.47 -13.07
CA ILE A 91 -15.79 -14.42 -12.49
C ILE A 91 -16.59 -15.41 -11.65
N PRO A 92 -16.62 -16.71 -12.01
CA PRO A 92 -17.37 -17.69 -11.26
C PRO A 92 -16.83 -17.76 -9.84
N MET A 93 -17.73 -17.91 -8.86
CA MET A 93 -17.34 -18.15 -7.47
C MET A 93 -16.37 -19.34 -7.44
N ARG A 94 -15.26 -19.19 -6.71
CA ARG A 94 -14.29 -20.26 -6.52
C ARG A 94 -15.05 -21.53 -6.11
N PRO A 95 -14.91 -22.64 -6.85
CA PRO A 95 -15.60 -23.88 -6.50
C PRO A 95 -15.24 -24.28 -5.07
N VAL A 96 -16.15 -24.96 -4.39
CA VAL A 96 -15.90 -25.51 -3.04
C VAL A 96 -14.56 -26.25 -3.11
N ALA A 97 -13.67 -25.97 -2.14
CA ALA A 97 -12.37 -26.63 -2.09
C ALA A 97 -12.61 -28.14 -2.20
N PRO A 98 -11.86 -28.84 -3.08
CA PRO A 98 -12.06 -30.26 -3.25
C PRO A 98 -11.87 -30.97 -1.91
N ASP A 99 -12.63 -32.04 -1.69
CA ASP A 99 -12.51 -32.83 -0.48
C ASP A 99 -11.14 -33.48 -0.45
N ASN A 100 -10.23 -32.87 0.31
CA ASN A 100 -8.85 -33.32 0.43
C ASN A 100 -8.77 -34.72 1.02
N ALA A 101 -9.75 -35.14 1.83
CA ALA A 101 -9.78 -36.50 2.38
C ALA A 101 -10.09 -37.52 1.27
N ALA A 102 -11.13 -37.28 0.46
CA ALA A 102 -11.46 -38.12 -0.69
C ALA A 102 -10.33 -38.14 -1.74
N LEU A 103 -9.65 -37.02 -1.96
CA LEU A 103 -8.47 -36.98 -2.84
C LEU A 103 -7.31 -37.80 -2.28
N THR A 104 -7.05 -37.72 -0.98
CA THR A 104 -5.98 -38.49 -0.32
C THR A 104 -6.24 -39.98 -0.43
N GLU A 105 -7.49 -40.42 -0.18
CA GLU A 105 -7.90 -41.82 -0.33
C GLU A 105 -7.79 -42.32 -1.77
N LEU A 106 -8.18 -41.49 -2.75
CA LEU A 106 -7.98 -41.80 -4.17
C LEU A 106 -6.49 -41.99 -4.50
N PHE A 107 -5.62 -41.09 -4.07
CA PHE A 107 -4.18 -41.21 -4.35
C PHE A 107 -3.56 -42.44 -3.69
N GLU A 108 -3.97 -42.79 -2.48
CA GLU A 108 -3.52 -44.00 -1.77
C GLU A 108 -3.99 -45.29 -2.48
N SER A 109 -5.22 -45.30 -3.02
CA SER A 109 -5.74 -46.43 -3.81
C SER A 109 -4.98 -46.64 -5.12
N LEU A 110 -4.57 -45.54 -5.78
CA LEU A 110 -3.78 -45.58 -7.01
C LEU A 110 -2.34 -46.02 -6.74
N GLU A 111 -1.75 -45.64 -5.61
CA GLU A 111 -0.41 -46.06 -5.19
C GLU A 111 -0.35 -47.57 -4.87
N THR A 112 -1.44 -48.13 -4.38
CA THR A 112 -1.57 -49.58 -4.12
C THR A 112 -1.95 -50.40 -5.36
N GLY A 113 -2.09 -49.75 -6.53
CA GLY A 113 -2.32 -50.40 -7.83
C GLY A 113 -3.75 -50.87 -8.06
N VAL A 114 -4.73 -50.36 -7.32
CA VAL A 114 -6.15 -50.65 -7.50
C VAL A 114 -6.78 -49.53 -8.33
N ASP A 115 -7.33 -49.85 -9.51
CA ASP A 115 -8.03 -48.87 -10.35
C ASP A 115 -9.45 -48.63 -9.78
N PRO A 116 -9.78 -47.42 -9.28
CA PRO A 116 -11.11 -47.12 -8.74
C PRO A 116 -12.23 -47.18 -9.80
N ALA A 117 -11.92 -47.25 -11.10
CA ALA A 117 -12.91 -47.40 -12.16
C ALA A 117 -13.50 -48.83 -12.26
N ASP A 118 -12.84 -49.83 -11.66
CA ASP A 118 -13.30 -51.23 -11.65
C ASP A 118 -14.22 -51.56 -10.46
N ALA A 119 -14.48 -50.60 -9.56
CA ALA A 119 -15.40 -50.76 -8.45
C ALA A 119 -16.88 -50.75 -8.94
N PRO A 120 -17.71 -51.76 -8.59
CA PRO A 120 -19.10 -51.80 -9.02
C PRO A 120 -19.90 -50.63 -8.42
N LEU A 121 -20.56 -49.85 -9.28
CA LEU A 121 -21.36 -48.65 -8.97
C LEU A 121 -22.62 -48.89 -8.09
N GLN A 122 -22.60 -49.84 -7.16
CA GLN A 122 -23.78 -50.27 -6.38
C GLN A 122 -23.95 -49.59 -5.02
N SER A 123 -23.05 -48.71 -4.58
CA SER A 123 -23.13 -48.12 -3.23
C SER A 123 -23.65 -46.68 -3.15
N LEU A 124 -24.30 -46.16 -4.21
CA LEU A 124 -25.01 -44.88 -4.17
C LEU A 124 -26.53 -45.08 -4.22
N GLN A 125 -27.08 -45.67 -3.15
CA GLN A 125 -28.49 -45.55 -2.77
C GLN A 125 -28.61 -45.11 -1.32
#